data_AF-A0A7W7D7C3-F1
#
_entry.id   AF-A0A7W7D7C3-F1
#
_cell.length_a   1.000
_cell.length_b   1.000
_cell.length_c   1.000
_cell.angle_alpha   90.00
_cell.angle_beta   90.00
_cell.angle_gamma   90.00
#
_symmetry.space_group_name_H-M   'P 1'
#
loop_
_entity.id
_entity.type
_entity.pdbx_description
1 polymer ?
#
loop_
_entity_poly.entity_id
_entity_poly.type
_entity_poly.pdbx_seq_one_letter_code
_entity_poly.pdbx_strand_id
1 'polypeptide(L)' 'MLGVQENGRQIGIMYIIWRQRYYDIRTGAGWRQMSDRGGITANHYDHVHVSVF' A
#
# COMPACT_ATOMS: atom_id res chain seq x y z
N MET A 1 -1.21 -7.54 -8.12
CA MET A 1 -0.36 -6.80 -7.16
C MET A 1 1.08 -7.31 -7.08
N LEU A 2 1.40 -8.54 -7.50
CA LEU A 2 2.78 -9.09 -7.39
C LEU A 2 3.81 -8.29 -8.19
N GLY A 3 3.55 -7.98 -9.47
CA GLY A 3 4.55 -7.27 -10.30
C GLY A 3 4.87 -5.82 -9.88
N VAL A 4 3.95 -5.15 -9.18
CA VAL A 4 4.18 -3.79 -8.64
C VAL A 4 5.07 -3.84 -7.39
N GLN A 5 4.97 -4.89 -6.59
CA GLN A 5 5.81 -5.07 -5.40
C GLN A 5 7.26 -5.38 -5.78
N GLU A 6 7.48 -6.18 -6.83
CA GLU A 6 8.81 -6.58 -7.29
C GLU A 6 9.57 -5.43 -7.97
N ASN A 7 8.91 -4.67 -8.85
CA ASN A 7 9.55 -3.57 -9.58
C ASN A 7 9.40 -2.21 -8.90
N GLY A 8 8.54 -2.11 -7.87
CA GLY A 8 8.11 -0.84 -7.29
C GLY A 8 9.27 0.03 -6.79
N ARG A 9 10.32 -0.59 -6.24
CA ARG A 9 11.51 0.13 -5.77
C ARG A 9 12.25 0.85 -6.91
N GLN A 10 12.32 0.24 -8.10
CA GLN A 10 13.02 0.81 -9.25
C GLN A 10 12.29 2.03 -9.83
N ILE A 11 10.96 2.06 -9.69
CA ILE A 11 10.09 3.14 -10.18
C ILE A 11 9.66 4.11 -9.08
N GLY A 12 10.31 4.05 -7.91
CA GLY A 12 10.11 5.02 -6.83
C GLY A 12 8.86 4.85 -5.98
N ILE A 13 8.17 3.70 -6.02
CA ILE A 13 7.05 3.42 -5.13
C ILE A 13 7.55 3.14 -3.71
N MET A 14 6.95 3.83 -2.75
CA MET A 14 7.24 3.69 -1.31
C MET A 14 6.33 2.68 -0.64
N TYR A 15 5.00 2.89 -0.72
CA TYR A 15 4.01 2.00 -0.10
C TYR A 15 2.70 1.96 -0.89
N ILE A 16 2.00 0.83 -0.75
CA ILE A 16 0.66 0.60 -1.30
C ILE A 16 -0.31 0.42 -0.12
N ILE A 17 -1.49 1.02 -0.17
CA ILE A 17 -2.58 0.78 0.79
C ILE A 17 -3.78 0.18 0.06
N TRP A 18 -4.32 -0.91 0.60
CA TRP A 18 -5.50 -1.60 0.09
C TRP A 18 -6.22 -2.36 1.20
N ARG A 19 -7.56 -2.23 1.27
CA ARG A 19 -8.41 -2.92 2.24
C ARG A 19 -7.86 -2.87 3.67
N GLN A 20 -7.61 -1.64 4.14
CA GLN A 20 -7.12 -1.36 5.49
C GLN A 20 -5.76 -2.01 5.83
N ARG A 21 -4.94 -2.26 4.82
CA ARG A 21 -3.58 -2.79 4.97
C ARG A 21 -2.63 -1.97 4.14
N TYR A 22 -1.38 -1.91 4.57
CA TYR A 22 -0.31 -1.32 3.77
C TYR A 22 0.80 -2.33 3.52
N TYR A 23 1.47 -2.18 2.37
CA TYR A 23 2.69 -2.89 2.02
C TYR A 23 3.78 -1.86 1.79
N ASP A 24 4.84 -1.91 2.59
CA ASP A 24 6.00 -1.04 2.43
C ASP A 24 7.01 -1.70 1.49
N ILE A 25 7.06 -1.23 0.24
CA ILE A 25 7.95 -1.78 -0.80
C ILE A 25 9.42 -1.58 -0.43
N ARG A 26 9.74 -0.54 0.34
CA ARG A 26 11.12 -0.22 0.72
C ARG A 26 11.70 -1.26 1.67
N THR A 27 10.85 -1.88 2.48
CA THR A 27 11.25 -2.89 3.47
C THR A 27 10.91 -4.32 3.05
N GLY A 28 9.94 -4.50 2.15
CA GLY A 28 9.46 -5.83 1.73
C GLY A 28 8.78 -6.62 2.85
N ALA A 29 8.41 -5.98 3.97
CA ALA A 29 7.97 -6.62 5.21
C ALA A 29 6.57 -7.27 5.17
N GLY A 30 6.01 -7.50 3.97
CA GLY A 30 4.66 -8.04 3.80
C GLY A 30 3.54 -7.04 4.10
N TRP A 31 2.30 -7.51 4.06
CA TRP A 31 1.13 -6.70 4.38
C TRP A 31 0.97 -6.51 5.89
N ARG A 32 0.76 -5.27 6.31
CA ARG A 32 0.53 -4.88 7.71
C ARG A 32 -0.79 -4.16 7.86
N GLN A 33 -1.48 -4.37 8.98
CA GLN A 33 -2.74 -3.69 9.27
C GLN A 33 -2.52 -2.18 9.46
N MET A 34 -3.42 -1.38 8.90
CA MET A 34 -3.52 0.06 9.15
C MET A 34 -4.56 0.29 10.26
N SER A 35 -4.34 1.28 11.13
CA SER A 35 -5.39 1.74 12.06
C SER A 35 -6.65 2.15 11.29
N ASP A 36 -7.82 1.93 11.89
CA ASP A 36 -9.08 2.43 11.37
C ASP A 36 -9.08 3.97 11.31
N ARG A 37 -9.44 4.51 10.14
CA ARG A 37 -9.53 5.95 9.87
C ARG A 37 -10.97 6.40 9.56
N GLY A 38 -11.93 5.50 9.65
CA GLY A 38 -13.36 5.77 9.46
C GLY A 38 -13.85 5.65 8.02
N GLY A 39 -14.84 4.78 7.80
CA GLY A 39 -15.54 4.68 6.51
C GLY A 39 -14.76 3.93 5.42
N ILE A 40 -15.44 3.69 4.29
CA ILE A 40 -14.94 2.85 3.19
C ILE A 40 -13.74 3.51 2.50
N THR A 41 -13.86 4.80 2.20
CA THR A 41 -12.83 5.56 1.49
C THR A 41 -11.57 5.75 2.34
N ALA A 42 -11.67 6.25 3.59
CA ALA A 42 -10.45 6.48 4.39
C ALA A 42 -9.74 5.16 4.79
N ASN A 43 -10.47 4.04 4.83
CA ASN A 43 -9.89 2.71 5.02
C ASN A 43 -9.51 2.00 3.71
N HIS A 44 -9.60 2.67 2.57
CA HIS A 44 -9.11 2.20 1.27
C HIS A 44 -9.75 0.88 0.82
N TYR A 45 -11.06 0.73 1.06
CA TYR A 45 -11.82 -0.44 0.60
C TYR A 45 -12.37 -0.28 -0.82
N ASP A 46 -12.51 0.96 -1.31
CA ASP A 46 -13.04 1.34 -2.62
C ASP A 46 -11.96 1.80 -3.62
N HIS A 47 -10.73 2.05 -3.16
CA HIS A 47 -9.61 2.44 -4.01
C HIS A 47 -8.27 1.94 -3.49
N VAL A 48 -7.28 1.88 -4.39
CA VAL A 48 -5.88 1.60 -4.07
C VAL A 48 -5.13 2.93 -3.95
N HIS A 49 -4.40 3.12 -2.85
CA HIS A 49 -3.49 4.27 -2.70
C HIS A 49 -2.05 3.83 -2.92
N VAL A 50 -1.31 4.57 -3.75
CA VAL A 50 0.10 4.33 -4.04
C VAL A 50 0.88 5.60 -3.71
N SER A 51 1.92 5.48 -2.88
CA SER A 51 2.82 6.59 -2.59
C SER A 51 4.15 6.41 -3.28
N VAL A 52 4.67 7.50 -3.82
CA VAL A 52 5.93 7.58 -4.60
C VAL A 52 6.82 8.69 -4.02
N PHE A 53 8.10 8.73 -4.41
CA PHE A 53 8.99 9.87 -4.15
C PHE A 53 8.54 11.15 -4.84
#